data_AF-A0A2E1XLK0-F1
#
_entry.id   AF-A0A2E1XLK0-F1
#
_cell.length_a   1.000
_cell.length_b   1.000
_cell.length_c   1.000
_cell.angle_alpha   90.00
_cell.angle_beta   90.00
_cell.angle_gamma   90.00
#
_symmetry.space_group_name_H-M   'P 1'
#
loop_
_entity.id
_entity.type
_entity.pdbx_description
1 polymer ?
#
loop_
_entity_poly.entity_id
_entity_poly.type
_entity_poly.pdbx_seq_one_letter_code
_entity_poly.pdbx_strand_id
1 'polypeptide(L)'
;MSEYLIPVLREAPLSAPLLMPAKVAAKFYAKRDLERLCVDWRSIDRPLLIEKARILRQQKFFVHFPENEARLLRGIFGEPRYAARPGGVVYLSRHGEVSDVAERHYPSLLVEDLVKAAGGRVIRTCEASPESYAAVAHEAETVIFDHGSAFYNTLGWPVRRVVEIVDDAWWNNAFLMLSNAIGINDYTIIRGDRGDRHVKDMLAPVLEAPLDASAAT
;
A
#
# COMPACT_ATOMS: atom_id res chain seq x y z
N MET A 1 6.12 5.14 -2.57
CA MET A 1 7.36 5.09 -1.77
C MET A 1 8.01 3.71 -1.79
N SER A 2 7.31 2.59 -1.57
CA SER A 2 7.95 1.26 -1.59
C SER A 2 8.38 0.79 -3.00
N GLU A 3 7.77 1.30 -4.05
CA GLU A 3 8.21 1.13 -5.45
C GLU A 3 9.58 1.76 -5.75
N TYR A 4 10.07 2.66 -4.88
CA TYR A 4 11.43 3.23 -4.97
C TYR A 4 12.50 2.27 -4.44
N LEU A 5 12.11 1.18 -3.78
CA LEU A 5 13.03 0.16 -3.29
C LEU A 5 13.52 -0.75 -4.43
N ILE A 6 12.75 -0.89 -5.51
CA ILE A 6 13.05 -1.80 -6.61
C ILE A 6 14.45 -1.56 -7.22
N PRO A 7 14.85 -0.33 -7.59
CA PRO A 7 16.20 -0.09 -8.07
C PRO A 7 17.29 -0.40 -7.05
N VAL A 8 17.00 -0.24 -5.75
CA VAL A 8 17.92 -0.59 -4.66
C VAL A 8 18.07 -2.11 -4.55
N LEU A 9 16.96 -2.84 -4.63
CA LEU A 9 16.93 -4.30 -4.57
C LEU A 9 17.67 -4.96 -5.72
N ARG A 10 17.50 -4.44 -6.94
CA ARG A 10 18.20 -4.95 -8.14
C ARG A 10 19.72 -4.80 -8.04
N GLU A 11 20.19 -3.83 -7.26
CA GLU A 11 21.60 -3.46 -7.19
C GLU A 11 22.27 -3.83 -5.87
N ALA A 12 21.53 -4.50 -4.98
CA ALA A 12 22.06 -4.96 -3.71
C ALA A 12 23.13 -6.05 -3.94
N PRO A 13 24.23 -6.06 -3.16
CA PRO A 13 24.57 -5.09 -2.12
C PRO A 13 25.03 -3.74 -2.71
N LEU A 14 24.60 -2.64 -2.08
CA LEU A 14 25.01 -1.30 -2.50
C LEU A 14 26.50 -1.07 -2.20
N SER A 15 27.19 -0.40 -3.13
CA SER A 15 28.61 -0.03 -2.97
C SER A 15 28.82 1.26 -2.17
N ALA A 16 27.75 1.96 -1.81
CA ALA A 16 27.77 3.20 -1.05
C ALA A 16 26.43 3.39 -0.30
N PRO A 17 26.39 4.22 0.75
CA PRO A 17 25.17 4.46 1.51
C PRO A 17 24.09 5.14 0.66
N LEU A 18 22.82 4.76 0.86
CA LEU A 18 21.68 5.48 0.27
C LEU A 18 21.48 6.82 0.99
N LEU A 19 21.43 7.92 0.24
CA LEU A 19 21.14 9.24 0.79
C LEU A 19 19.63 9.53 0.69
N MET A 20 19.01 9.93 1.80
CA MET A 20 17.57 10.23 1.85
C MET A 20 17.30 11.57 2.55
N PRO A 21 16.40 12.42 2.03
CA PRO A 21 16.00 13.64 2.74
C PRO A 21 15.40 13.33 4.12
N ALA A 22 15.77 14.09 5.15
CA ALA A 22 15.34 13.85 6.54
C ALA A 22 13.81 13.80 6.69
N LYS A 23 13.08 14.66 5.97
CA LYS A 23 11.61 14.66 5.95
C LYS A 23 11.00 13.33 5.46
N VAL A 24 11.69 12.61 4.58
CA VAL A 24 11.25 11.32 4.06
C VAL A 24 11.66 10.21 5.02
N ALA A 25 12.90 10.25 5.52
CA ALA A 25 13.42 9.30 6.51
C ALA A 25 12.63 9.34 7.84
N ALA A 26 11.96 10.45 8.15
CA ALA A 26 11.08 10.56 9.30
C ALA A 26 9.78 9.75 9.18
N LYS A 27 9.33 9.43 7.95
CA LYS A 27 8.08 8.70 7.70
C LYS A 27 8.26 7.22 8.07
N PHE A 28 7.35 6.63 8.85
CA PHE A 28 7.51 5.27 9.39
C PHE A 28 7.71 4.22 8.28
N TYR A 29 6.97 4.32 7.18
CA TYR A 29 7.06 3.36 6.08
C TYR A 29 8.43 3.43 5.40
N ALA A 30 9.08 4.60 5.37
CA ALA A 30 10.44 4.73 4.86
C ALA A 30 11.43 3.98 5.75
N LYS A 31 11.33 4.14 7.08
CA LYS A 31 12.18 3.42 8.04
C LYS A 31 11.99 1.91 7.93
N ARG A 32 10.74 1.44 7.96
CA ARG A 32 10.40 0.02 7.77
C ARG A 32 11.03 -0.53 6.49
N ASP A 33 10.84 0.17 5.38
CA ASP A 33 11.34 -0.27 4.07
C ASP A 33 12.87 -0.35 4.07
N LEU A 34 13.57 0.65 4.62
CA LEU A 34 15.03 0.66 4.74
C LEU A 34 15.57 -0.44 5.66
N GLU A 35 14.91 -0.70 6.79
CA GLU A 35 15.24 -1.80 7.70
C GLU A 35 15.10 -3.16 7.00
N ARG A 36 14.04 -3.34 6.18
CA ARG A 36 13.83 -4.57 5.41
C ARG A 36 14.82 -4.77 4.28
N LEU A 37 15.32 -3.68 3.71
CA LEU A 37 16.35 -3.74 2.68
C LEU A 37 17.73 -4.14 3.22
N CYS A 38 17.97 -4.01 4.53
CA CYS A 38 19.29 -4.23 5.14
C CYS A 38 20.42 -3.44 4.45
N VAL A 39 20.12 -2.23 3.95
CA VAL A 39 21.09 -1.35 3.28
C VAL A 39 21.62 -0.28 4.23
N ASP A 40 22.87 0.13 4.05
CA ASP A 40 23.38 1.33 4.71
C ASP A 40 22.71 2.58 4.12
N TRP A 41 22.20 3.46 4.98
CA TRP A 41 21.51 4.68 4.56
C TRP A 41 21.80 5.83 5.51
N ARG A 42 21.72 7.06 4.99
CA ARG A 42 21.96 8.30 5.74
C ARG A 42 20.85 9.30 5.48
N SER A 43 20.26 9.80 6.56
CA SER A 43 19.35 10.94 6.55
C SER A 43 20.13 12.23 6.33
N ILE A 44 19.68 13.07 5.40
CA ILE A 44 20.28 14.34 5.04
C ILE A 44 19.30 15.48 5.31
N ASP A 45 19.66 16.38 6.21
CA ASP A 45 18.87 17.54 6.64
C ASP A 45 19.43 18.88 6.12
N ARG A 46 20.63 18.86 5.53
CA ARG A 46 21.33 20.02 4.97
C ARG A 46 21.92 19.69 3.59
N PRO A 47 22.15 20.70 2.73
CA PRO A 47 22.82 20.48 1.46
C PRO A 47 24.14 19.73 1.63
N LEU A 48 24.35 18.71 0.80
CA LEU A 48 25.57 17.92 0.77
C LEU A 48 26.17 18.00 -0.64
N LEU A 49 27.46 18.31 -0.74
CA LEU A 49 28.16 18.23 -2.01
C LEU A 49 28.41 16.75 -2.35
N ILE A 50 27.83 16.30 -3.45
CA ILE A 50 28.02 14.93 -3.96
C ILE A 50 29.00 14.99 -5.13
N GLU A 51 30.26 14.64 -4.88
CA GLU A 51 31.32 14.63 -5.91
C GLU A 51 31.18 13.44 -6.87
N LYS A 52 30.67 12.31 -6.36
CA LYS A 52 30.41 11.09 -7.14
C LYS A 52 29.17 10.38 -6.61
N ALA A 53 28.24 10.05 -7.50
CA ALA A 53 27.05 9.26 -7.19
C ALA A 53 26.85 8.14 -8.20
N ARG A 54 26.33 7.01 -7.72
CA ARG A 54 25.67 6.02 -8.58
C ARG A 54 24.19 6.37 -8.65
N ILE A 55 23.69 6.60 -9.86
CA ILE A 55 22.26 6.92 -10.07
C ILE A 55 21.53 5.62 -10.35
N LEU A 56 20.63 5.24 -9.44
CA LEU A 56 19.72 4.12 -9.64
C LEU A 56 18.48 4.62 -10.36
N ARG A 57 18.29 4.20 -11.62
CA ARG A 57 17.14 4.64 -12.41
C ARG A 57 15.88 3.89 -11.98
N GLN A 58 14.85 4.62 -11.60
CA GLN A 58 13.54 4.06 -11.33
C GLN A 58 12.72 3.99 -12.62
N GLN A 59 12.11 2.82 -12.88
CA GLN A 59 11.05 2.71 -13.87
C GLN A 59 9.76 3.32 -13.31
N LYS A 60 9.04 4.10 -14.12
CA LYS A 60 7.74 4.62 -13.71
C LYS A 60 6.71 3.49 -13.69
N PHE A 61 6.40 2.97 -12.51
CA PHE A 61 5.45 1.87 -12.33
C PHE A 61 3.97 2.29 -12.43
N PHE A 62 3.68 3.58 -12.61
CA PHE A 62 2.32 4.11 -12.72
C PHE A 62 1.49 3.49 -13.87
N VAL A 63 2.13 3.00 -14.94
CA VAL A 63 1.42 2.44 -16.10
C VAL A 63 1.61 0.93 -16.22
N HIS A 64 2.71 0.42 -15.68
CA HIS A 64 3.03 -1.00 -15.72
C HIS A 64 3.85 -1.38 -14.51
N PHE A 65 3.34 -2.30 -13.68
CA PHE A 65 4.08 -2.94 -12.59
C PHE A 65 4.42 -4.37 -13.01
N PRO A 66 5.64 -4.64 -13.52
CA PRO A 66 6.03 -5.98 -13.95
C PRO A 66 5.95 -6.98 -12.80
N GLU A 67 5.48 -8.18 -13.10
CA GLU A 67 5.29 -9.23 -12.09
C GLU A 67 6.58 -9.58 -11.34
N ASN A 68 7.71 -9.66 -12.03
CA ASN A 68 9.01 -9.94 -11.41
C ASN A 68 9.40 -8.85 -10.39
N GLU A 69 9.03 -7.58 -10.63
CA GLU A 69 9.30 -6.48 -9.70
C GLU A 69 8.35 -6.47 -8.51
N ALA A 70 7.08 -6.78 -8.74
CA ALA A 70 6.10 -6.93 -7.67
C ALA A 70 6.48 -8.08 -6.73
N ARG A 71 6.94 -9.22 -7.30
CA ARG A 71 7.46 -10.36 -6.54
C ARG A 71 8.77 -10.03 -5.81
N LEU A 72 9.69 -9.31 -6.45
CA LEU A 72 10.92 -8.83 -5.81
C LEU A 72 10.59 -7.94 -4.61
N LEU A 73 9.63 -7.01 -4.79
CA LEU A 73 9.17 -6.13 -3.73
C LEU A 73 8.47 -6.91 -2.60
N ARG A 74 7.60 -7.89 -2.91
CA ARG A 74 6.98 -8.77 -1.90
C ARG A 74 8.03 -9.56 -1.11
N GLY A 75 9.10 -10.01 -1.76
CA GLY A 75 10.16 -10.82 -1.16
C GLY A 75 10.79 -10.21 0.10
N ILE A 76 10.89 -8.89 0.20
CA ILE A 76 11.43 -8.23 1.41
C ILE A 76 10.42 -8.10 2.56
N PHE A 77 9.13 -8.11 2.26
CA PHE A 77 8.07 -8.11 3.28
C PHE A 77 7.82 -9.52 3.80
N GLY A 78 8.08 -10.53 2.96
CA GLY A 78 7.92 -11.94 3.24
C GLY A 78 6.51 -12.44 2.92
N GLU A 79 6.37 -13.76 2.83
CA GLU A 79 5.06 -14.39 2.67
C GLU A 79 4.21 -14.25 3.94
N PRO A 80 2.87 -14.18 3.80
CA PRO A 80 1.98 -14.17 4.95
C PRO A 80 2.21 -15.39 5.84
N ARG A 81 2.38 -15.17 7.14
CA ARG A 81 2.72 -16.24 8.11
C ARG A 81 1.49 -17.01 8.64
N TYR A 82 0.30 -16.50 8.38
CA TYR A 82 -0.96 -17.01 8.88
C TYR A 82 -2.06 -16.74 7.85
N ALA A 83 -3.16 -17.48 7.92
CA ALA A 83 -4.38 -17.15 7.18
C ALA A 83 -5.05 -15.93 7.82
N ALA A 84 -5.72 -15.11 7.00
CA ALA A 84 -6.58 -14.05 7.52
C ALA A 84 -7.78 -14.63 8.26
N ARG A 85 -8.34 -13.85 9.19
CA ARG A 85 -9.66 -14.12 9.79
C ARG A 85 -10.71 -14.12 8.67
N PRO A 86 -11.49 -15.20 8.50
CA PRO A 86 -12.56 -15.24 7.51
C PRO A 86 -13.56 -14.09 7.69
N GLY A 87 -13.91 -13.41 6.60
CA GLY A 87 -14.75 -12.21 6.60
C GLY A 87 -14.08 -10.96 7.18
N GLY A 88 -12.77 -11.01 7.46
CA GLY A 88 -12.03 -9.88 8.00
C GLY A 88 -11.89 -8.74 7.00
N VAL A 89 -12.24 -7.52 7.40
CA VAL A 89 -12.13 -6.32 6.58
C VAL A 89 -11.26 -5.29 7.29
N VAL A 90 -10.25 -4.77 6.58
CA VAL A 90 -9.41 -3.66 7.04
C VAL A 90 -9.48 -2.53 6.01
N TYR A 91 -9.81 -1.33 6.46
CA TYR A 91 -9.76 -0.11 5.65
C TYR A 91 -8.54 0.74 6.00
N LEU A 92 -7.73 1.05 5.00
CA LEU A 92 -6.60 1.97 5.07
C LEU A 92 -7.08 3.37 4.65
N SER A 93 -7.66 4.09 5.61
CA SER A 93 -8.21 5.44 5.45
C SER A 93 -7.10 6.46 5.26
N ARG A 94 -7.25 7.31 4.24
CA ARG A 94 -6.40 8.49 4.07
C ARG A 94 -7.02 9.76 4.64
N HIS A 95 -8.05 9.65 5.48
CA HIS A 95 -8.60 10.81 6.17
C HIS A 95 -7.49 11.53 6.97
N GLY A 96 -7.38 12.85 6.80
CA GLY A 96 -6.34 13.66 7.45
C GLY A 96 -4.95 13.60 6.80
N GLU A 97 -4.75 12.80 5.74
CA GLU A 97 -3.52 12.84 4.95
C GLU A 97 -3.48 14.04 4.01
N VAL A 98 -2.36 14.78 4.05
CA VAL A 98 -2.07 15.80 3.03
C VAL A 98 -1.22 15.14 1.94
N SER A 99 -1.71 15.19 0.70
CA SER A 99 -0.99 14.65 -0.45
C SER A 99 0.13 15.59 -0.87
N ASP A 100 1.35 15.06 -1.00
CA ASP A 100 2.55 15.80 -1.42
C ASP A 100 2.52 16.23 -2.92
N VAL A 101 1.56 15.71 -3.72
CA VAL A 101 1.57 15.82 -5.20
C VAL A 101 0.33 16.53 -5.75
N ALA A 102 -0.84 16.26 -5.18
CA ALA A 102 -2.10 16.78 -5.68
C ALA A 102 -3.18 16.67 -4.61
N GLU A 103 -4.09 17.64 -4.56
CA GLU A 103 -5.30 17.53 -3.75
C GLU A 103 -6.17 16.39 -4.29
N ARG A 104 -6.50 15.44 -3.42
CA ARG A 104 -7.33 14.28 -3.76
C ARG A 104 -8.42 14.20 -2.70
N HIS A 105 -9.65 14.01 -3.14
CA HIS A 105 -10.78 13.86 -2.25
C HIS A 105 -11.31 12.42 -2.35
N TYR A 106 -11.30 11.74 -1.22
CA TYR A 106 -11.90 10.42 -1.08
C TYR A 106 -13.04 10.51 -0.06
N PRO A 107 -14.09 9.70 -0.20
CA PRO A 107 -15.19 9.61 0.75
C PRO A 107 -14.77 8.87 2.04
N SER A 108 -13.59 9.17 2.58
CA SER A 108 -12.95 8.33 3.58
C SER A 108 -13.80 8.17 4.83
N LEU A 109 -14.41 9.25 5.33
CA LEU A 109 -15.28 9.18 6.51
C LEU A 109 -16.49 8.27 6.31
N LEU A 110 -17.12 8.33 5.13
CA LEU A 110 -18.22 7.42 4.79
C LEU A 110 -17.74 5.96 4.78
N VAL A 111 -16.60 5.68 4.14
CA VAL A 111 -16.04 4.33 4.08
C VAL A 111 -15.65 3.83 5.47
N GLU A 112 -15.08 4.70 6.32
CA GLU A 112 -14.80 4.36 7.72
C GLU A 112 -16.07 3.91 8.45
N ASP A 113 -17.18 4.63 8.30
CA ASP A 113 -18.44 4.33 8.97
C ASP A 113 -19.05 3.02 8.47
N LEU A 114 -19.05 2.80 7.15
CA LEU A 114 -19.53 1.55 6.55
C LEU A 114 -18.72 0.33 7.01
N VAL A 115 -17.39 0.45 7.04
CA VAL A 115 -16.50 -0.64 7.48
C VAL A 115 -16.66 -0.92 8.96
N LYS A 116 -16.77 0.12 9.80
CA LYS A 116 -17.05 -0.05 11.24
C LYS A 116 -18.41 -0.70 11.48
N ALA A 117 -19.45 -0.29 10.74
CA ALA A 117 -20.79 -0.86 10.84
C ALA A 117 -20.81 -2.35 10.45
N ALA A 118 -19.95 -2.77 9.51
CA ALA A 118 -19.75 -4.18 9.14
C ALA A 118 -18.83 -4.95 10.12
N GLY A 119 -18.37 -4.34 11.22
CA GLY A 119 -17.45 -4.96 12.18
C GLY A 119 -16.00 -5.07 11.70
N GLY A 120 -15.63 -4.32 10.66
CA GLY A 120 -14.27 -4.21 10.15
C GLY A 120 -13.39 -3.26 10.98
N ARG A 121 -12.10 -3.22 10.64
CA ARG A 121 -11.11 -2.33 11.25
C ARG A 121 -10.79 -1.16 10.33
N VAL A 122 -10.53 -0.01 10.93
CA VAL A 122 -10.08 1.19 10.22
C VAL A 122 -8.71 1.57 10.74
N ILE A 123 -7.76 1.78 9.82
CA ILE A 123 -6.47 2.41 10.08
C ILE A 123 -6.44 3.73 9.33
N ARG A 124 -6.35 4.84 10.07
CA ARG A 124 -6.00 6.15 9.50
C ARG A 124 -4.50 6.21 9.29
N THR A 125 -4.05 6.27 8.05
CA THR A 125 -2.63 6.12 7.72
C THR A 125 -1.75 7.24 8.28
N CYS A 126 -2.33 8.43 8.48
CA CYS A 126 -1.64 9.59 9.04
C CYS A 126 -1.32 9.47 10.53
N GLU A 127 -2.09 8.64 11.25
CA GLU A 127 -1.97 8.40 12.70
C GLU A 127 -1.32 7.05 13.02
N ALA A 128 -1.16 6.19 12.01
CA ALA A 128 -0.79 4.79 12.20
C ALA A 128 0.71 4.61 12.48
N SER A 129 1.00 3.78 13.48
CA SER A 129 2.36 3.29 13.76
C SER A 129 2.62 1.95 13.07
N PRO A 130 3.89 1.52 12.93
CA PRO A 130 4.22 0.17 12.45
C PRO A 130 3.51 -0.94 13.23
N GLU A 131 3.38 -0.79 14.54
CA GLU A 131 2.72 -1.74 15.43
C GLU A 131 1.23 -1.85 15.11
N SER A 132 0.57 -0.72 14.82
CA SER A 132 -0.84 -0.72 14.40
C SER A 132 -1.07 -1.50 13.11
N TYR A 133 -0.18 -1.37 12.12
CA TYR A 133 -0.25 -2.18 10.90
C TYR A 133 -0.02 -3.67 11.19
N ALA A 134 0.99 -4.01 11.99
CA ALA A 134 1.28 -5.40 12.34
C ALA A 134 0.13 -6.06 13.11
N ALA A 135 -0.52 -5.32 14.00
CA ALA A 135 -1.60 -5.81 14.85
C ALA A 135 -2.84 -6.23 14.06
N VAL A 136 -3.20 -5.53 12.96
CA VAL A 136 -4.43 -5.82 12.20
C VAL A 136 -4.22 -6.76 11.02
N ALA A 137 -2.99 -7.12 10.69
CA ALA A 137 -2.68 -7.89 9.49
C ALA A 137 -3.41 -9.25 9.45
N HIS A 138 -3.66 -9.87 10.61
CA HIS A 138 -4.46 -11.10 10.73
C HIS A 138 -5.96 -10.90 10.50
N GLU A 139 -6.46 -9.67 10.52
CA GLU A 139 -7.86 -9.34 10.21
C GLU A 139 -8.07 -8.98 8.73
N ALA A 140 -7.01 -8.90 7.93
CA ALA A 140 -7.05 -8.31 6.59
C ALA A 140 -7.32 -9.33 5.48
N GLU A 141 -8.43 -10.06 5.53
CA GLU A 141 -8.82 -10.92 4.39
C GLU A 141 -9.22 -10.07 3.18
N THR A 142 -9.98 -9.00 3.45
CA THR A 142 -10.28 -7.91 2.51
C THR A 142 -9.59 -6.63 2.97
N VAL A 143 -8.85 -6.00 2.05
CA VAL A 143 -8.29 -4.66 2.26
C VAL A 143 -9.03 -3.66 1.39
N ILE A 144 -9.57 -2.62 2.02
CA ILE A 144 -10.09 -1.43 1.34
C ILE A 144 -9.04 -0.33 1.49
N PHE A 145 -8.80 0.48 0.47
CA PHE A 145 -7.89 1.61 0.56
C PHE A 145 -8.27 2.73 -0.39
N ASP A 146 -8.00 3.97 0.02
CA ASP A 146 -8.05 5.12 -0.87
C ASP A 146 -6.80 5.11 -1.77
N HIS A 147 -6.98 5.29 -3.08
CA HIS A 147 -5.90 5.18 -4.07
C HIS A 147 -4.62 5.88 -3.61
N GLY A 148 -3.56 5.08 -3.43
CA GLY A 148 -2.30 5.59 -2.90
C GLY A 148 -1.37 4.53 -2.34
N SER A 149 -0.19 4.98 -1.90
CA SER A 149 0.90 4.10 -1.44
C SER A 149 0.62 3.36 -0.14
N ALA A 150 -0.54 3.54 0.49
CA ALA A 150 -0.93 2.79 1.68
C ALA A 150 -1.02 1.28 1.40
N PHE A 151 -1.38 0.87 0.17
CA PHE A 151 -1.47 -0.54 -0.21
C PHE A 151 -0.12 -1.27 -0.13
N TYR A 152 1.02 -0.59 -0.33
CA TYR A 152 2.32 -1.22 -0.14
C TYR A 152 2.55 -1.73 1.29
N ASN A 153 1.82 -1.19 2.28
CA ASN A 153 1.93 -1.63 3.66
C ASN A 153 1.34 -3.03 3.90
N THR A 154 0.59 -3.58 2.93
CA THR A 154 -0.07 -4.88 3.04
C THR A 154 0.66 -5.99 2.27
N LEU A 155 1.85 -5.72 1.72
CA LEU A 155 2.59 -6.68 0.90
C LEU A 155 2.95 -7.99 1.61
N GLY A 156 3.04 -7.98 2.94
CA GLY A 156 3.25 -9.18 3.76
C GLY A 156 2.01 -9.69 4.48
N TRP A 157 0.82 -9.20 4.13
CA TRP A 157 -0.44 -9.57 4.78
C TRP A 157 -1.16 -10.68 4.00
N PRO A 158 -1.97 -11.52 4.67
CA PRO A 158 -2.74 -12.60 4.03
C PRO A 158 -4.00 -12.09 3.30
N VAL A 159 -3.85 -11.05 2.49
CA VAL A 159 -4.95 -10.44 1.74
C VAL A 159 -5.40 -11.36 0.62
N ARG A 160 -6.72 -11.52 0.47
CA ARG A 160 -7.35 -12.30 -0.60
C ARG A 160 -8.20 -11.44 -1.53
N ARG A 161 -8.76 -10.34 -1.01
CA ARG A 161 -9.54 -9.36 -1.75
C ARG A 161 -9.04 -7.95 -1.52
N VAL A 162 -9.05 -7.14 -2.56
CA VAL A 162 -8.68 -5.74 -2.51
C VAL A 162 -9.79 -4.87 -3.11
N VAL A 163 -10.12 -3.79 -2.42
CA VAL A 163 -11.03 -2.75 -2.92
C VAL A 163 -10.31 -1.42 -2.93
N GLU A 164 -10.20 -0.84 -4.10
CA GLU A 164 -9.56 0.45 -4.32
C GLU A 164 -10.61 1.54 -4.53
N ILE A 165 -10.61 2.57 -3.67
CA ILE A 165 -11.42 3.77 -3.86
C ILE A 165 -10.61 4.78 -4.67
N VAL A 166 -11.12 5.15 -5.84
CA VAL A 166 -10.38 5.96 -6.83
C VAL A 166 -11.08 7.27 -7.14
N ASP A 167 -10.31 8.18 -7.69
CA ASP A 167 -10.78 9.35 -8.43
C ASP A 167 -10.31 9.16 -9.88
N ASP A 168 -11.21 9.27 -10.87
CA ASP A 168 -10.91 9.09 -12.29
C ASP A 168 -9.75 9.97 -12.76
N ALA A 169 -9.59 11.17 -12.19
CA ALA A 169 -8.52 12.10 -12.57
C ALA A 169 -7.13 11.61 -12.12
N TRP A 170 -7.07 10.67 -11.18
CA TRP A 170 -5.84 10.25 -10.51
C TRP A 170 -5.61 8.74 -10.48
N TRP A 171 -6.52 7.95 -11.04
CA TRP A 171 -6.38 6.50 -11.06
C TRP A 171 -5.29 6.03 -12.03
N ASN A 172 -4.61 4.96 -11.64
CA ASN A 172 -3.66 4.26 -12.49
C ASN A 172 -3.64 2.76 -12.15
N ASN A 173 -3.26 1.94 -13.13
CA ASN A 173 -3.36 0.48 -13.08
C ASN A 173 -2.26 -0.21 -12.24
N ALA A 174 -1.35 0.54 -11.62
CA ALA A 174 -0.20 -0.02 -10.91
C ALA A 174 -0.60 -0.97 -9.77
N PHE A 175 -1.63 -0.62 -8.98
CA PHE A 175 -2.06 -1.43 -7.84
C PHE A 175 -2.87 -2.67 -8.24
N LEU A 176 -3.60 -2.60 -9.35
CA LEU A 176 -4.22 -3.77 -9.97
C LEU A 176 -3.14 -4.78 -10.40
N MET A 177 -2.10 -4.32 -11.10
CA MET A 177 -1.00 -5.17 -11.53
C MET A 177 -0.20 -5.73 -10.36
N LEU A 178 0.07 -4.90 -9.35
CA LEU A 178 0.72 -5.33 -8.11
C LEU A 178 -0.07 -6.43 -7.42
N SER A 179 -1.40 -6.26 -7.26
CA SER A 179 -2.29 -7.23 -6.62
C SER A 179 -2.26 -8.58 -7.34
N ASN A 180 -2.43 -8.56 -8.67
CA ASN A 180 -2.37 -9.78 -9.48
C ASN A 180 -0.99 -10.46 -9.37
N ALA A 181 0.09 -9.70 -9.43
CA ALA A 181 1.45 -10.26 -9.33
C ALA A 181 1.77 -10.88 -7.96
N ILE A 182 1.08 -10.45 -6.91
CA ILE A 182 1.14 -11.05 -5.57
C ILE A 182 -0.03 -12.02 -5.31
N GLY A 183 -0.71 -12.50 -6.36
CA GLY A 183 -1.72 -13.55 -6.25
C GLY A 183 -3.06 -13.12 -5.63
N ILE A 184 -3.32 -11.81 -5.53
CA ILE A 184 -4.62 -11.26 -5.14
C ILE A 184 -5.42 -11.02 -6.43
N ASN A 185 -6.29 -11.97 -6.76
CA ASN A 185 -7.06 -11.96 -8.01
C ASN A 185 -8.48 -11.36 -7.85
N ASP A 186 -8.96 -11.19 -6.61
CA ASP A 186 -10.22 -10.53 -6.32
C ASP A 186 -9.96 -9.03 -6.07
N TYR A 187 -10.13 -8.22 -7.11
CA TYR A 187 -9.85 -6.78 -7.10
C TYR A 187 -11.06 -5.98 -7.57
N THR A 188 -11.55 -5.08 -6.73
CA THR A 188 -12.67 -4.19 -7.04
C THR A 188 -12.21 -2.74 -7.07
N ILE A 189 -12.66 -1.98 -8.08
CA ILE A 189 -12.44 -0.54 -8.17
C ILE A 189 -13.77 0.18 -7.94
N ILE A 190 -13.78 1.13 -7.01
CA ILE A 190 -14.96 1.98 -6.73
C ILE A 190 -14.59 3.43 -6.98
N ARG A 191 -15.41 4.11 -7.76
CA ARG A 191 -15.24 5.52 -8.11
C ARG A 191 -15.77 6.43 -7.00
N GLY A 192 -14.88 6.89 -6.13
CA GLY A 192 -15.20 7.82 -5.04
C GLY A 192 -15.72 9.18 -5.54
N ASP A 193 -15.30 9.59 -6.73
CA ASP A 193 -15.68 10.85 -7.38
C ASP A 193 -17.16 10.89 -7.86
N ARG A 194 -17.87 9.74 -7.86
CA ARG A 194 -19.29 9.67 -8.20
C ARG A 194 -20.25 9.93 -7.03
N GLY A 195 -19.70 10.25 -5.85
CA GLY A 195 -20.45 10.64 -4.66
C GLY A 195 -20.87 9.48 -3.75
N ASP A 196 -21.24 9.84 -2.53
CA ASP A 196 -21.46 8.94 -1.39
C ASP A 196 -22.43 7.79 -1.66
N ARG A 197 -23.54 8.08 -2.35
CA ARG A 197 -24.53 7.04 -2.68
C ARG A 197 -23.93 5.95 -3.55
N HIS A 198 -23.17 6.31 -4.57
CA HIS A 198 -22.52 5.34 -5.45
C HIS A 198 -21.52 4.48 -4.67
N VAL A 199 -20.70 5.10 -3.83
CA VAL A 199 -19.70 4.40 -3.01
C VAL A 199 -20.38 3.40 -2.07
N LYS A 200 -21.46 3.81 -1.41
CA LYS A 200 -22.25 2.94 -0.54
C LYS A 200 -22.84 1.76 -1.30
N ASP A 201 -23.48 2.02 -2.44
CA ASP A 201 -24.14 0.99 -3.26
C ASP A 201 -23.13 -0.04 -3.81
N MET A 202 -21.91 0.39 -4.13
CA MET A 202 -20.85 -0.49 -4.62
C MET A 202 -20.09 -1.24 -3.51
N LEU A 203 -19.94 -0.62 -2.33
CA LEU A 203 -19.19 -1.20 -1.24
C LEU A 203 -20.01 -2.22 -0.43
N ALA A 204 -21.32 -2.01 -0.28
CA ALA A 204 -22.18 -2.90 0.49
C ALA A 204 -22.09 -4.39 0.05
N PRO A 205 -22.19 -4.72 -1.26
CA PRO A 205 -22.04 -6.11 -1.71
C PRO A 205 -20.67 -6.72 -1.38
N VAL A 206 -19.60 -5.93 -1.40
CA VAL A 206 -18.24 -6.40 -1.07
C VAL A 206 -18.14 -6.76 0.41
N LEU A 207 -18.75 -5.95 1.28
CA LEU A 207 -18.75 -6.15 2.73
C LEU A 207 -19.62 -7.35 3.14
N GLU A 208 -20.65 -7.68 2.35
CA GLU A 208 -21.58 -8.79 2.61
C GLU A 208 -21.14 -10.11 1.96
N ALA A 209 -20.40 -10.06 0.85
CA ALA A 209 -20.04 -11.25 0.08
C ALA A 209 -18.92 -12.06 0.76
N PRO A 210 -19.19 -13.32 1.15
CA PRO A 210 -18.12 -14.21 1.60
C PRO A 210 -17.11 -14.43 0.47
N LEU A 211 -15.84 -14.59 0.82
CA LEU A 211 -14.82 -15.02 -0.12
C LEU A 211 -14.95 -16.52 -0.37
N ASP A 212 -15.02 -16.91 -1.65
CA ASP A 212 -15.08 -18.32 -2.02
C ASP A 212 -13.88 -19.07 -1.42
N ALA A 213 -14.16 -20.10 -0.60
CA ALA A 213 -13.13 -20.90 0.05
C ALA A 213 -12.27 -21.71 -0.95
N SER A 214 -12.72 -21.84 -2.20
CA SER A 214 -12.08 -22.59 -3.29
C SER A 214 -10.98 -21.83 -4.03
N ALA A 215 -10.86 -20.51 -3.86
CA ALA A 215 -9.85 -19.69 -4.55
C ALA A 215 -8.47 -19.70 -3.87
N ALA A 216 -8.29 -20.50 -2.82
CA ALA A 216 -7.00 -20.71 -2.16
C ALA A 216 -6.25 -21.89 -2.81
N THR A 217 -5.73 -21.69 -4.02
CA THR A 217 -4.82 -22.63 -4.68
C THR A 217 -3.60 -21.92 -5.21
#